data_AF-A0A935Z5D2-F1
#
_entry.id   AF-A0A935Z5D2-F1
#
_cell.length_a   1.000
_cell.length_b   1.000
_cell.length_c   1.000
_cell.angle_alpha   90.00
_cell.angle_beta   90.00
_cell.angle_gamma   90.00
#
_symmetry.space_group_name_H-M   'P 1'
#
loop_
_entity.id
_entity.type
_entity.pdbx_description
1 polymer ?
#
loop_
_entity_poly.entity_id
_entity_poly.type
_entity_poly.pdbx_seq_one_letter_code
_entity_poly.pdbx_strand_id
1 'polypeptide(L)'
;MRKHLRSLVALVVLAFVLVVAASAFARPGGGQSFGGGSKSSGGGSRSSGGSGFGGGGSRSSGGGGGGGMSVGGLVVLIIVFGIVALVRAMSGPTGNGYSTGLARGPWVPPPPPPPRRPAGVPARTRLRGLESTDPHFSVIVFEDFAQALYVDVMLAAGNGRLEVFSPYLGDAAKRTLSARPLQGLTTALVGAMRIDEVEGLEPGSTHVTAHLVLDTNLSRRDPRSGREEALYSVERWSLRRKKDAKSRAPDKARVLGCPSCSAPLEQVLAGRCRYCQNDVSTGAFDWVVVAIEVLENEARGPMLTGTTVEQGNEMPTVVDPRARARVDELSRKDPAFSYPGFVARVTHVFYTFQTAWSARDLASMRPYLSDALFATQTFWVSEYQRQRLRNVTENAAVRHVELARVTSDAYFDAITVRVYGSSLDYTLSDDTGQVVGGDRANPRLYTEYWTFVRAREAKGAARTDRTCPRCGAPLAINMAGKCTHCEAHVTSGSFDWVLSRIEQDEVYAG
;
A
#
# COMPACT_ATOMS: atom_id res chain seq x y z
N MET A 1 50.08 8.76 22.79
CA MET A 1 49.74 7.68 21.81
C MET A 1 48.31 7.14 21.89
N ARG A 2 47.76 6.79 23.07
CA ARG A 2 46.39 6.21 23.18
C ARG A 2 45.23 7.11 22.71
N LYS A 3 45.36 8.45 22.77
CA LYS A 3 44.34 9.41 22.28
C LYS A 3 44.26 9.45 20.75
N HIS A 4 45.40 9.47 20.06
CA HIS A 4 45.44 9.54 18.60
C HIS A 4 44.98 8.23 17.93
N LEU A 5 45.21 7.08 18.57
CA LEU A 5 44.73 5.79 18.08
C LEU A 5 43.19 5.68 18.16
N ARG A 6 42.56 6.26 19.19
CA ARG A 6 41.10 6.30 19.33
C ARG A 6 40.44 7.24 18.31
N SER A 7 41.04 8.41 18.04
CA SER A 7 40.57 9.32 16.99
C SER A 7 40.71 8.73 15.58
N LEU A 8 41.79 7.98 15.32
CA LEU A 8 42.01 7.35 14.02
C LEU A 8 41.01 6.21 13.76
N VAL A 9 40.74 5.38 14.79
CA VAL A 9 39.72 4.32 14.71
C VAL A 9 38.33 4.92 14.52
N ALA A 10 38.00 6.01 15.20
CA ALA A 10 36.72 6.70 15.03
C ALA A 10 36.54 7.28 13.61
N LEU A 11 37.59 7.87 13.03
CA LEU A 11 37.57 8.42 11.67
C LEU A 11 37.43 7.34 10.60
N VAL A 12 38.08 6.20 10.78
CA VAL A 12 37.98 5.06 9.85
C VAL A 12 36.61 4.39 9.93
N VAL A 13 36.03 4.27 11.13
CA VAL A 13 34.65 3.77 11.30
C VAL A 13 33.63 4.74 10.70
N LEU A 14 33.79 6.07 10.89
CA LEU A 14 32.92 7.08 10.30
C LEU A 14 32.98 7.10 8.76
N ALA A 15 34.18 6.97 8.19
CA ALA A 15 34.37 6.87 6.74
C ALA A 15 33.80 5.56 6.17
N PHE A 16 33.88 4.46 6.92
CA PHE A 16 33.29 3.17 6.51
C PHE A 16 31.76 3.19 6.60
N VAL A 17 31.17 3.90 7.57
CA VAL A 17 29.71 4.11 7.66
C VAL A 17 29.19 5.02 6.53
N LEU A 18 29.97 6.01 6.09
CA LEU A 18 29.61 6.90 4.97
C LEU A 18 29.73 6.24 3.58
N VAL A 19 30.59 5.22 3.42
CA VAL A 19 30.83 4.55 2.12
C VAL A 19 29.92 3.32 1.91
N VAL A 20 29.24 2.82 2.95
CA VAL A 20 28.32 1.67 2.86
C VAL A 20 26.84 2.10 2.79
N ALA A 21 26.53 3.40 2.78
CA ALA A 21 25.20 3.91 2.51
C ALA A 21 24.84 3.73 1.02
N ALA A 22 24.39 2.54 0.64
CA ALA A 22 23.65 2.35 -0.59
C ALA A 22 22.39 3.24 -0.51
N SER A 23 22.33 4.27 -1.34
CA SER A 23 21.19 5.18 -1.45
C SER A 23 19.97 4.40 -1.93
N ALA A 24 18.94 4.36 -1.10
CA ALA A 24 17.68 3.74 -1.45
C ALA A 24 16.52 4.47 -0.78
N PHE A 25 15.54 4.83 -1.60
CA PHE A 25 14.47 5.78 -1.32
C PHE A 25 13.43 5.23 -0.33
N ALA A 26 12.98 6.06 0.61
CA ALA A 26 11.78 5.79 1.42
C ALA A 26 10.53 5.97 0.53
N ARG A 27 9.32 5.58 0.97
CA ARG A 27 8.04 5.77 0.24
C ARG A 27 7.11 6.75 0.98
N PRO A 28 6.47 7.73 0.32
CA PRO A 28 5.43 8.54 0.93
C PRO A 28 4.06 7.86 0.77
N GLY A 29 3.06 8.31 1.53
CA GLY A 29 1.66 7.93 1.34
C GLY A 29 1.28 6.50 1.72
N GLY A 30 2.08 5.82 2.55
CA GLY A 30 1.69 4.50 3.08
C GLY A 30 1.70 3.36 2.06
N GLY A 31 2.17 3.60 0.83
CA GLY A 31 2.30 2.62 -0.24
C GLY A 31 3.55 1.75 -0.14
N GLN A 32 4.08 1.49 1.06
CA GLN A 32 5.15 0.50 1.20
C GLN A 32 4.63 -0.85 0.71
N SER A 33 5.43 -1.57 -0.09
CA SER A 33 5.13 -2.96 -0.40
C SER A 33 5.05 -3.70 0.93
N PHE A 34 3.84 -4.11 1.27
CA PHE A 34 3.50 -4.69 2.55
C PHE A 34 4.31 -5.97 2.85
N GLY A 35 4.70 -6.69 1.80
CA GLY A 35 5.67 -7.78 1.84
C GLY A 35 7.10 -7.30 1.59
N GLY A 36 8.03 -7.67 2.48
CA GLY A 36 9.45 -7.73 2.11
C GLY A 36 9.68 -9.01 1.30
N GLY A 37 10.51 -8.92 0.26
CA GLY A 37 10.87 -9.99 -0.69
C GLY A 37 10.61 -11.43 -0.25
N SER A 38 9.80 -12.15 -1.05
CA SER A 38 9.57 -13.59 -0.92
C SER A 38 10.89 -14.36 -0.87
N LYS A 39 11.09 -15.13 0.19
CA LYS A 39 12.17 -16.13 0.31
C LYS A 39 11.92 -17.24 -0.70
N SER A 40 12.72 -17.33 -1.76
CA SER A 40 12.70 -18.50 -2.64
C SER A 40 13.35 -19.69 -1.93
N SER A 41 12.55 -20.68 -1.56
CA SER A 41 13.04 -22.00 -1.16
C SER A 41 13.62 -22.71 -2.38
N GLY A 42 14.94 -22.88 -2.42
CA GLY A 42 15.64 -23.57 -3.50
C GLY A 42 15.39 -25.08 -3.48
N GLY A 43 14.72 -25.59 -4.50
CA GLY A 43 14.76 -27.00 -4.89
C GLY A 43 15.88 -27.20 -5.91
N GLY A 44 16.99 -27.82 -5.50
CA GLY A 44 18.13 -28.08 -6.36
C GLY A 44 17.95 -29.37 -7.17
N SER A 45 17.82 -29.25 -8.49
CA SER A 45 18.05 -30.35 -9.44
C SER A 45 19.47 -30.22 -9.98
N ARG A 46 20.29 -31.24 -9.72
CA ARG A 46 21.66 -31.36 -10.22
C ARG A 46 21.65 -31.66 -11.71
N SER A 47 22.45 -30.95 -12.48
CA SER A 47 23.01 -31.49 -13.73
C SER A 47 24.37 -30.85 -14.00
N SER A 48 25.29 -31.73 -14.39
CA SER A 48 26.73 -31.55 -14.52
C SER A 48 27.14 -31.31 -15.97
N GLY A 49 28.18 -30.52 -16.16
CA GLY A 49 28.94 -30.34 -17.40
C GLY A 49 29.47 -28.91 -17.44
N GLY A 50 30.75 -28.59 -17.67
CA GLY A 50 31.88 -29.36 -18.14
C GLY A 50 32.73 -28.43 -19.01
N SER A 51 33.87 -28.00 -18.47
CA SER A 51 35.09 -27.48 -19.12
C SER A 51 35.08 -26.22 -20.02
N GLY A 52 36.12 -25.38 -19.83
CA GLY A 52 36.59 -24.43 -20.84
C GLY A 52 37.45 -23.30 -20.27
N PHE A 53 38.77 -23.53 -20.15
CA PHE A 53 39.76 -22.50 -19.79
C PHE A 53 40.08 -21.59 -20.99
N GLY A 54 40.37 -20.31 -20.72
CA GLY A 54 40.95 -19.38 -21.68
C GLY A 54 41.54 -18.16 -20.95
N GLY A 55 42.87 -18.17 -20.77
CA GLY A 55 43.61 -17.08 -20.15
C GLY A 55 43.88 -15.93 -21.11
N GLY A 56 44.07 -14.74 -20.55
CA GLY A 56 44.50 -13.55 -21.28
C GLY A 56 44.89 -12.46 -20.29
N GLY A 57 46.18 -12.39 -19.95
CA GLY A 57 46.74 -11.29 -19.18
C GLY A 57 46.92 -10.05 -20.04
N SER A 58 46.89 -8.88 -19.42
CA SER A 58 47.49 -7.67 -19.98
C SER A 58 47.97 -6.78 -18.84
N ARG A 59 49.27 -6.50 -18.90
CA ARG A 59 50.02 -5.60 -18.03
C ARG A 59 49.69 -4.17 -18.41
N SER A 60 49.63 -3.27 -17.44
CA SER A 60 50.01 -1.88 -17.69
C SER A 60 50.73 -1.30 -16.46
N SER A 61 51.73 -0.51 -16.80
CA SER A 61 52.86 -0.04 -16.02
C SER A 61 52.65 1.38 -15.55
N GLY A 62 53.19 1.68 -14.36
CA GLY A 62 54.04 2.85 -14.14
C GLY A 62 53.36 4.18 -13.85
N GLY A 63 53.77 4.78 -12.73
CA GLY A 63 53.58 6.21 -12.45
C GLY A 63 53.73 6.52 -10.97
N GLY A 64 54.97 6.65 -10.49
CA GLY A 64 55.30 6.90 -9.10
C GLY A 64 55.08 8.34 -8.62
N GLY A 65 55.01 8.49 -7.30
CA GLY A 65 55.10 9.75 -6.57
C GLY A 65 55.46 9.45 -5.13
N GLY A 66 56.72 9.70 -4.76
CA GLY A 66 57.31 9.31 -3.49
C GLY A 66 56.98 10.23 -2.30
N GLY A 67 56.85 9.62 -1.13
CA GLY A 67 56.96 10.27 0.18
C GLY A 67 57.65 9.29 1.13
N GLY A 68 58.89 9.59 1.52
CA GLY A 68 59.74 8.69 2.31
C GLY A 68 59.21 8.44 3.71
N MET A 69 59.08 7.16 4.09
CA MET A 69 58.79 6.74 5.46
C MET A 69 60.09 6.60 6.26
N SER A 70 60.09 7.09 7.50
CA SER A 70 61.21 6.96 8.43
C SER A 70 61.49 5.50 8.78
N VAL A 71 62.73 5.19 9.16
CA VAL A 71 63.19 3.83 9.55
C VAL A 71 62.30 3.21 10.65
N GLY A 72 61.74 4.04 11.55
CA GLY A 72 60.77 3.58 12.56
C GLY A 72 59.42 3.14 11.98
N GLY A 73 58.97 3.77 10.87
CA GLY A 73 57.77 3.35 10.13
C GLY A 73 57.98 2.02 9.38
N LEU A 74 59.20 1.79 8.88
CA LEU A 74 59.56 0.54 8.21
C LEU A 74 59.54 -0.66 9.18
N VAL A 75 60.04 -0.49 10.39
CA VAL A 75 60.06 -1.54 11.43
C VAL A 75 58.64 -1.90 11.87
N VAL A 76 57.76 -0.91 12.04
CA VAL A 76 56.34 -1.16 12.38
C VAL A 76 55.62 -1.87 11.24
N LEU A 77 55.89 -1.50 9.99
CA LEU A 77 55.32 -2.19 8.82
C LEU A 77 55.79 -3.64 8.71
N ILE A 78 57.07 -3.92 8.98
CA ILE A 78 57.61 -5.29 8.97
C ILE A 78 57.00 -6.13 10.09
N ILE A 79 56.82 -5.56 11.29
CA ILE A 79 56.16 -6.26 12.41
C ILE A 79 54.69 -6.53 12.09
N VAL A 80 53.97 -5.54 11.53
CA VAL A 80 52.56 -5.70 11.14
C VAL A 80 52.41 -6.74 10.02
N PHE A 81 53.26 -6.70 8.98
CA PHE A 81 53.25 -7.71 7.92
C PHE A 81 53.65 -9.10 8.43
N GLY A 82 54.61 -9.18 9.34
CA GLY A 82 55.02 -10.43 9.98
C GLY A 82 53.91 -11.05 10.81
N ILE A 83 53.17 -10.26 11.60
CA ILE A 83 52.01 -10.72 12.38
C ILE A 83 50.87 -11.14 11.45
N VAL A 84 50.58 -10.38 10.38
CA VAL A 84 49.54 -10.74 9.39
C VAL A 84 49.88 -12.03 8.64
N ALA A 85 51.16 -12.24 8.30
CA ALA A 85 51.63 -13.45 7.65
C ALA A 85 51.58 -14.67 8.60
N LEU A 86 51.96 -14.49 9.86
CA LEU A 86 51.88 -15.54 10.90
C LEU A 86 50.43 -15.94 11.18
N VAL A 87 49.52 -14.98 11.29
CA VAL A 87 48.07 -15.22 11.47
C VAL A 87 47.47 -15.94 10.26
N ARG A 88 47.91 -15.62 9.04
CA ARG A 88 47.51 -16.34 7.82
C ARG A 88 48.10 -17.75 7.71
N ALA A 89 49.31 -17.98 8.22
CA ALA A 89 49.94 -19.30 8.21
C ALA A 89 49.36 -20.23 9.28
N MET A 90 48.92 -19.69 10.43
CA MET A 90 48.25 -20.45 11.49
C MET A 90 46.76 -20.71 11.23
N SER A 91 46.16 -19.94 10.32
CA SER A 91 44.77 -20.14 9.88
C SER A 91 44.79 -21.01 8.62
N GLY A 92 44.46 -22.30 8.74
CA GLY A 92 44.37 -23.22 7.60
C GLY A 92 43.47 -22.72 6.46
N PRO A 93 43.49 -23.38 5.27
CA PRO A 93 42.94 -22.82 4.04
C PRO A 93 41.45 -22.53 4.18
N THR A 94 41.12 -21.24 4.27
CA THR A 94 39.76 -20.74 4.22
C THR A 94 39.33 -20.72 2.77
N GLY A 95 38.37 -21.58 2.44
CA GLY A 95 37.73 -21.63 1.14
C GLY A 95 37.05 -20.29 0.80
N ASN A 96 37.26 -19.88 -0.45
CA ASN A 96 36.52 -18.92 -1.26
C ASN A 96 36.42 -17.48 -0.74
N GLY A 97 37.36 -16.67 -1.21
CA GLY A 97 37.38 -15.22 -1.05
C GLY A 97 36.27 -14.50 -1.81
N TYR A 98 35.71 -13.51 -1.12
CA TYR A 98 34.94 -12.40 -1.67
C TYR A 98 35.90 -11.51 -2.47
N SER A 99 35.66 -11.41 -3.78
CA SER A 99 36.44 -10.58 -4.69
C SER A 99 35.99 -9.11 -4.60
N THR A 100 36.87 -8.21 -4.19
CA THR A 100 36.72 -6.73 -4.33
C THR A 100 37.15 -6.27 -5.71
N GLY A 101 36.56 -6.85 -6.75
CA GLY A 101 36.62 -6.35 -8.11
C GLY A 101 35.20 -6.04 -8.56
N LEU A 102 34.98 -4.85 -9.12
CA LEU A 102 33.78 -4.56 -9.91
C LEU A 102 33.71 -5.55 -11.08
N ALA A 103 33.13 -6.71 -10.82
CA ALA A 103 32.66 -7.60 -11.87
C ALA A 103 31.48 -6.89 -12.52
N ARG A 104 31.69 -6.38 -13.72
CA ARG A 104 30.63 -6.26 -14.73
C ARG A 104 30.12 -7.66 -15.05
N GLY A 105 29.45 -8.30 -14.09
CA GLY A 105 28.55 -9.40 -14.39
C GLY A 105 27.37 -8.83 -15.16
N PRO A 106 26.77 -9.56 -16.10
CA PRO A 106 25.51 -9.12 -16.68
C PRO A 106 24.57 -8.86 -15.52
N TRP A 107 23.99 -7.66 -15.47
CA TRP A 107 22.85 -7.41 -14.62
C TRP A 107 21.85 -8.54 -14.87
N VAL A 108 21.63 -9.39 -13.87
CA VAL A 108 20.58 -10.41 -13.91
C VAL A 108 19.35 -9.69 -13.35
N PRO A 109 18.38 -9.32 -14.20
CA PRO A 109 17.12 -8.78 -13.71
C PRO A 109 16.56 -9.71 -12.63
N PRO A 110 15.86 -9.19 -11.61
CA PRO A 110 14.95 -10.03 -10.86
C PRO A 110 14.08 -10.80 -11.87
N PRO A 111 13.76 -12.09 -11.61
CA PRO A 111 12.91 -12.84 -12.53
C PRO A 111 11.69 -11.98 -12.83
N PRO A 112 11.32 -11.81 -14.11
CA PRO A 112 10.15 -11.03 -14.45
C PRO A 112 8.98 -11.55 -13.61
N PRO A 113 8.09 -10.67 -13.13
CA PRO A 113 6.87 -11.13 -12.47
C PRO A 113 6.27 -12.24 -13.32
N PRO A 114 5.74 -13.31 -12.69
CA PRO A 114 5.21 -14.44 -13.42
C PRO A 114 4.36 -13.91 -14.57
N PRO A 115 4.56 -14.41 -15.81
CA PRO A 115 3.93 -13.84 -16.99
C PRO A 115 2.45 -13.64 -16.67
N ARG A 116 1.98 -12.37 -16.76
CA ARG A 116 0.57 -12.04 -16.57
C ARG A 116 -0.21 -13.08 -17.36
N ARG A 117 -1.03 -13.89 -16.68
CA ARG A 117 -1.92 -14.84 -17.36
C ARG A 117 -2.59 -14.09 -18.50
N PRO A 118 -2.70 -14.67 -19.71
CA PRO A 118 -3.32 -14.00 -20.85
C PRO A 118 -4.62 -13.33 -20.40
N ALA A 119 -4.72 -12.03 -20.68
CA ALA A 119 -5.63 -11.11 -20.01
C ALA A 119 -7.10 -11.47 -20.26
N GLY A 120 -7.67 -12.30 -19.39
CA GLY A 120 -9.10 -12.26 -19.13
C GLY A 120 -9.48 -10.88 -18.61
N VAL A 121 -10.75 -10.52 -18.73
CA VAL A 121 -11.28 -9.28 -18.15
C VAL A 121 -10.90 -9.23 -16.65
N PRO A 122 -10.29 -8.14 -16.15
CA PRO A 122 -9.88 -8.03 -14.75
C PRO A 122 -11.04 -8.38 -13.81
N ALA A 123 -10.79 -9.10 -12.71
CA ALA A 123 -11.85 -9.60 -11.83
C ALA A 123 -12.76 -8.49 -11.29
N ARG A 124 -12.17 -7.33 -10.93
CA ARG A 124 -12.90 -6.10 -10.61
C ARG A 124 -13.86 -5.66 -11.71
N THR A 125 -13.44 -5.73 -12.98
CA THR A 125 -14.27 -5.41 -14.15
C THR A 125 -15.32 -6.51 -14.40
N ARG A 126 -14.99 -7.79 -14.18
CA ARG A 126 -15.96 -8.90 -14.26
C ARG A 126 -17.08 -8.74 -13.26
N LEU A 127 -16.78 -8.31 -12.02
CA LEU A 127 -17.79 -8.13 -10.97
C LEU A 127 -18.94 -7.20 -11.37
N ARG A 128 -18.66 -6.22 -12.26
CA ARG A 128 -19.68 -5.33 -12.84
C ARG A 128 -20.75 -6.06 -13.65
N GLY A 129 -20.55 -7.31 -14.03
CA GLY A 129 -21.60 -8.15 -14.63
C GLY A 129 -22.86 -8.24 -13.78
N LEU A 130 -22.77 -8.01 -12.46
CA LEU A 130 -23.93 -7.90 -11.56
C LEU A 130 -24.86 -6.74 -11.90
N GLU A 131 -24.40 -5.68 -12.57
CA GLU A 131 -25.23 -4.54 -12.99
C GLU A 131 -26.42 -4.97 -13.86
N SER A 132 -26.31 -6.13 -14.55
CA SER A 132 -27.40 -6.70 -15.35
C SER A 132 -28.57 -7.24 -14.54
N THR A 133 -28.34 -7.76 -13.33
CA THR A 133 -29.36 -8.32 -12.44
C THR A 133 -29.66 -7.43 -11.24
N ASP A 134 -28.74 -6.53 -10.91
CA ASP A 134 -28.79 -5.57 -9.81
C ASP A 134 -28.34 -4.19 -10.34
N PRO A 135 -29.26 -3.40 -10.92
CA PRO A 135 -28.93 -2.10 -11.52
C PRO A 135 -28.35 -1.08 -10.53
N HIS A 136 -28.50 -1.33 -9.23
CA HIS A 136 -27.94 -0.50 -8.15
C HIS A 136 -26.61 -1.05 -7.63
N PHE A 137 -26.06 -2.10 -8.24
CA PHE A 137 -24.73 -2.58 -7.88
C PHE A 137 -23.68 -1.52 -8.20
N SER A 138 -22.82 -1.25 -7.23
CA SER A 138 -21.65 -0.39 -7.37
C SER A 138 -20.45 -1.13 -6.79
N VAL A 139 -19.41 -1.28 -7.61
CA VAL A 139 -18.14 -1.90 -7.16
C VAL A 139 -17.49 -1.05 -6.08
N ILE A 140 -17.60 0.28 -6.16
CA ILE A 140 -17.06 1.20 -5.15
C ILE A 140 -17.76 0.98 -3.80
N VAL A 141 -19.10 0.89 -3.80
CA VAL A 141 -19.86 0.61 -2.57
C VAL A 141 -19.53 -0.78 -2.00
N PHE A 142 -19.34 -1.77 -2.87
CA PHE A 142 -18.94 -3.11 -2.46
C PHE A 142 -17.55 -3.12 -1.82
N GLU A 143 -16.57 -2.43 -2.41
CA GLU A 143 -15.21 -2.30 -1.86
C GLU A 143 -15.23 -1.57 -0.51
N ASP A 144 -15.94 -0.43 -0.41
CA ASP A 144 -16.12 0.30 0.86
C ASP A 144 -16.73 -0.62 1.94
N PHE A 145 -17.79 -1.37 1.59
CA PHE A 145 -18.44 -2.33 2.48
C PHE A 145 -17.49 -3.45 2.93
N ALA A 146 -16.76 -4.06 2.00
CA ALA A 146 -15.89 -5.20 2.28
C ALA A 146 -14.72 -4.80 3.19
N GLN A 147 -14.14 -3.62 2.97
CA GLN A 147 -13.08 -3.09 3.83
C GLN A 147 -13.61 -2.79 5.24
N ALA A 148 -14.78 -2.14 5.36
CA ALA A 148 -15.39 -1.88 6.67
C ALA A 148 -15.73 -3.19 7.41
N LEU A 149 -16.33 -4.15 6.70
CA LEU A 149 -16.63 -5.46 7.25
C LEU A 149 -15.38 -6.18 7.76
N TYR A 150 -14.30 -6.18 6.97
CA TYR A 150 -13.03 -6.80 7.38
C TYR A 150 -12.51 -6.20 8.68
N VAL A 151 -12.39 -4.87 8.75
CA VAL A 151 -11.85 -4.17 9.93
C VAL A 151 -12.69 -4.47 11.18
N ASP A 152 -14.01 -4.32 11.07
CA ASP A 152 -14.92 -4.50 12.20
C ASP A 152 -14.96 -5.96 12.67
N VAL A 153 -14.93 -6.92 11.76
CA VAL A 153 -14.86 -8.35 12.09
C VAL A 153 -13.54 -8.69 12.77
N MET A 154 -12.41 -8.18 12.28
CA MET A 154 -11.09 -8.45 12.88
C MET A 154 -11.01 -7.89 14.31
N LEU A 155 -11.49 -6.66 14.51
CA LEU A 155 -11.57 -6.06 15.85
C LEU A 155 -12.54 -6.82 16.75
N ALA A 156 -13.70 -7.25 16.24
CA ALA A 156 -14.66 -8.04 17.00
C ALA A 156 -14.10 -9.42 17.38
N ALA A 157 -13.37 -10.09 16.47
CA ALA A 157 -12.69 -11.34 16.74
C ALA A 157 -11.66 -11.19 17.86
N GLY A 158 -10.84 -10.14 17.82
CA GLY A 158 -9.84 -9.88 18.86
C GLY A 158 -10.41 -9.51 20.24
N ASN A 159 -11.67 -9.05 20.28
CA ASN A 159 -12.36 -8.65 21.50
C ASN A 159 -13.48 -9.63 21.93
N GLY A 160 -13.55 -10.83 21.34
CA GLY A 160 -14.52 -11.86 21.72
C GLY A 160 -15.98 -11.53 21.39
N ARG A 161 -16.22 -10.64 20.41
CA ARG A 161 -17.55 -10.19 19.97
C ARG A 161 -17.95 -10.70 18.57
N LEU A 162 -17.30 -11.76 18.09
CA LEU A 162 -17.46 -12.26 16.72
C LEU A 162 -18.92 -12.64 16.37
N GLU A 163 -19.72 -13.09 17.34
CA GLU A 163 -21.10 -13.52 17.09
C GLU A 163 -22.04 -12.40 16.63
N VAL A 164 -21.73 -11.13 16.92
CA VAL A 164 -22.47 -9.97 16.42
C VAL A 164 -22.46 -9.94 14.88
N PHE A 165 -21.41 -10.49 14.26
CA PHE A 165 -21.25 -10.58 12.81
C PHE A 165 -21.81 -11.87 12.20
N SER A 166 -22.64 -12.63 12.93
CA SER A 166 -23.34 -13.81 12.38
C SER A 166 -24.16 -13.56 11.10
N PRO A 167 -24.67 -12.35 10.79
CA PRO A 167 -25.30 -12.07 9.49
C PRO A 167 -24.33 -12.06 8.30
N TYR A 168 -23.05 -11.79 8.56
CA TYR A 168 -22.04 -11.55 7.53
C TYR A 168 -20.95 -12.63 7.51
N LEU A 169 -20.97 -13.58 8.45
CA LEU A 169 -19.97 -14.63 8.57
C LEU A 169 -20.62 -16.02 8.54
N GLY A 170 -20.27 -16.82 7.53
CA GLY A 170 -20.58 -18.23 7.50
C GLY A 170 -19.72 -19.05 8.48
N ASP A 171 -20.16 -20.26 8.80
CA ASP A 171 -19.54 -21.07 9.85
C ASP A 171 -18.06 -21.40 9.59
N ALA A 172 -17.67 -21.60 8.33
CA ALA A 172 -16.28 -21.84 7.98
C ALA A 172 -15.40 -20.62 8.28
N ALA A 173 -15.86 -19.41 7.93
CA ALA A 173 -15.17 -18.17 8.24
C ALA A 173 -15.06 -17.94 9.77
N LYS A 174 -16.15 -18.18 10.52
CA LYS A 174 -16.13 -18.11 11.98
C LYS A 174 -15.12 -19.07 12.59
N ARG A 175 -15.07 -20.33 12.13
CA ARG A 175 -14.09 -21.32 12.60
C ARG A 175 -12.65 -20.87 12.33
N THR A 176 -12.37 -20.37 11.14
CA THR A 176 -11.04 -19.85 10.80
C THR A 176 -10.64 -18.70 11.73
N LEU A 177 -11.52 -17.71 11.94
CA LEU A 177 -11.23 -16.57 12.81
C LEU A 177 -11.04 -16.97 14.28
N SER A 178 -11.89 -17.86 14.80
CA SER A 178 -11.78 -18.35 16.18
C SER A 178 -10.52 -19.19 16.44
N ALA A 179 -9.97 -19.84 15.42
CA ALA A 179 -8.72 -20.59 15.52
C ALA A 179 -7.48 -19.69 15.50
N ARG A 180 -7.60 -18.42 15.12
CA ARG A 180 -6.48 -17.49 15.04
C ARG A 180 -6.18 -16.85 16.39
N PRO A 181 -4.89 -16.58 16.70
CA PRO A 181 -4.51 -15.85 17.89
C PRO A 181 -4.75 -14.35 17.67
N LEU A 182 -6.01 -13.90 17.68
CA LEU A 182 -6.38 -12.48 17.49
C LEU A 182 -6.67 -11.74 18.79
N GLN A 183 -6.66 -12.41 19.94
CA GLN A 183 -7.03 -11.82 21.23
C GLN A 183 -6.26 -10.54 21.54
N GLY A 184 -6.95 -9.46 21.93
CA GLY A 184 -6.31 -8.18 22.25
C GLY A 184 -5.97 -7.32 21.02
N LEU A 185 -6.50 -7.65 19.85
CA LEU A 185 -6.36 -6.81 18.65
C LEU A 185 -6.97 -5.42 18.92
N THR A 186 -6.15 -4.39 18.77
CA THR A 186 -6.53 -3.00 18.97
C THR A 186 -6.69 -2.25 17.66
N THR A 187 -5.97 -2.67 16.62
CA THR A 187 -6.00 -2.02 15.29
C THR A 187 -5.98 -3.07 14.19
N ALA A 188 -6.80 -2.87 13.16
CA ALA A 188 -6.72 -3.56 11.89
C ALA A 188 -6.75 -2.51 10.77
N LEU A 189 -5.66 -2.41 10.00
CA LEU A 189 -5.57 -1.50 8.87
C LEU A 189 -5.37 -2.25 7.57
N VAL A 190 -6.37 -2.16 6.70
CA VAL A 190 -6.27 -2.60 5.32
C VAL A 190 -5.38 -1.61 4.56
N GLY A 191 -4.26 -2.13 4.10
CA GLY A 191 -3.28 -1.42 3.32
C GLY A 191 -3.54 -1.50 1.82
N ALA A 192 -3.90 -2.69 1.36
CA ALA A 192 -4.40 -2.91 0.01
C ALA A 192 -5.53 -3.94 0.05
N MET A 193 -6.51 -3.76 -0.83
CA MET A 193 -7.54 -4.75 -1.08
C MET A 193 -7.76 -4.87 -2.59
N ARG A 194 -7.76 -6.10 -3.09
CA ARG A 194 -7.99 -6.38 -4.51
C ARG A 194 -8.99 -7.51 -4.69
N ILE A 195 -9.91 -7.34 -5.64
CA ILE A 195 -10.74 -8.44 -6.15
C ILE A 195 -9.85 -9.25 -7.07
N ASP A 196 -9.48 -10.46 -6.64
CA ASP A 196 -8.60 -11.33 -7.42
C ASP A 196 -9.37 -12.24 -8.39
N GLU A 197 -10.60 -12.62 -8.02
CA GLU A 197 -11.40 -13.60 -8.71
C GLU A 197 -12.88 -13.37 -8.44
N VAL A 198 -13.69 -13.67 -9.46
CA VAL A 198 -15.16 -13.62 -9.38
C VAL A 198 -15.71 -14.85 -10.07
N GLU A 199 -16.63 -15.53 -9.40
CA GLU A 199 -17.29 -16.75 -9.86
C GLU A 199 -18.82 -16.57 -9.84
N GLY A 200 -19.54 -17.37 -10.62
CA GLY A 200 -21.00 -17.42 -10.54
C GLY A 200 -21.72 -16.32 -11.32
N LEU A 201 -21.03 -15.69 -12.28
CA LEU A 201 -21.63 -14.74 -13.22
C LEU A 201 -22.18 -15.43 -14.48
N GLU A 202 -21.82 -16.69 -14.72
CA GLU A 202 -22.31 -17.48 -15.84
C GLU A 202 -23.84 -17.69 -15.76
N PRO A 203 -24.51 -17.93 -16.91
CA PRO A 203 -25.91 -18.36 -16.93
C PRO A 203 -26.11 -19.64 -16.09
N GLY A 204 -27.18 -19.71 -15.30
CA GLY A 204 -27.50 -20.85 -14.44
C GLY A 204 -26.93 -20.78 -13.01
N SER A 205 -25.93 -19.95 -12.76
CA SER A 205 -25.41 -19.72 -11.41
C SER A 205 -26.42 -18.95 -10.54
N THR A 206 -26.75 -19.50 -9.36
CA THR A 206 -27.70 -18.90 -8.40
C THR A 206 -27.03 -17.90 -7.46
N HIS A 207 -25.72 -18.01 -7.29
CA HIS A 207 -24.90 -17.18 -6.42
C HIS A 207 -23.71 -16.63 -7.19
N VAL A 208 -23.22 -15.49 -6.74
CA VAL A 208 -21.96 -14.88 -7.15
C VAL A 208 -21.00 -14.91 -5.97
N THR A 209 -19.74 -15.24 -6.22
CA THR A 209 -18.67 -15.19 -5.22
C THR A 209 -17.59 -14.23 -5.69
N ALA A 210 -17.17 -13.31 -4.83
CA ALA A 210 -16.05 -12.42 -5.05
C ALA A 210 -14.95 -12.78 -4.04
N HIS A 211 -13.76 -13.05 -4.55
CA HIS A 211 -12.58 -13.36 -3.74
C HIS A 211 -11.71 -12.10 -3.63
N LEU A 212 -11.50 -11.66 -2.40
CA LEU A 212 -10.77 -10.46 -2.05
C LEU A 212 -9.45 -10.86 -1.40
N VAL A 213 -8.33 -10.33 -1.88
CA VAL A 213 -7.05 -10.41 -1.16
C VAL A 213 -6.84 -9.09 -0.43
N LEU A 214 -6.59 -9.18 0.87
CA LEU A 214 -6.37 -8.05 1.77
C LEU A 214 -4.96 -8.13 2.37
N ASP A 215 -4.19 -7.06 2.19
CA ASP A 215 -2.90 -6.86 2.83
C ASP A 215 -3.11 -5.95 4.04
N THR A 216 -2.84 -6.45 5.24
CA THR A 216 -3.28 -5.80 6.48
C THR A 216 -2.16 -5.68 7.50
N ASN A 217 -2.01 -4.48 8.07
CA ASN A 217 -1.24 -4.29 9.30
C ASN A 217 -2.18 -4.39 10.51
N LEU A 218 -1.85 -5.28 11.40
CA LEU A 218 -2.58 -5.58 12.62
C LEU A 218 -1.74 -5.12 13.81
N SER A 219 -2.38 -4.54 14.82
CA SER A 219 -1.73 -4.26 16.10
C SER A 219 -2.53 -4.91 17.22
N ARG A 220 -1.84 -5.65 18.06
CA ARG A 220 -2.40 -6.31 19.23
C ARG A 220 -1.67 -5.83 20.47
N ARG A 221 -2.43 -5.65 21.54
CA ARG A 221 -1.87 -5.47 22.88
C ARG A 221 -1.96 -6.77 23.65
N ASP A 222 -0.82 -7.32 24.05
CA ASP A 222 -0.77 -8.50 24.92
C ASP A 222 -1.45 -8.17 26.27
N PRO A 223 -2.53 -8.87 26.65
CA PRO A 223 -3.23 -8.61 27.90
C PRO A 223 -2.37 -8.82 29.16
N ARG A 224 -1.32 -9.64 29.10
CA ARG A 224 -0.47 -9.97 30.25
C ARG A 224 0.68 -8.99 30.41
N SER A 225 1.42 -8.74 29.33
CA SER A 225 2.60 -7.87 29.37
C SER A 225 2.29 -6.39 29.08
N GLY A 226 1.12 -6.11 28.50
CA GLY A 226 0.75 -4.78 28.02
C GLY A 226 1.55 -4.30 26.81
N ARG A 227 2.46 -5.13 26.28
CA ARG A 227 3.26 -4.82 25.09
C ARG A 227 2.40 -4.83 23.84
N GLU A 228 2.68 -3.88 22.96
CA GLU A 228 2.15 -3.89 21.61
C GLU A 228 3.00 -4.80 20.71
N GLU A 229 2.31 -5.63 19.94
CA GLU A 229 2.86 -6.45 18.88
C GLU A 229 2.21 -6.03 17.58
N ALA A 230 3.04 -5.79 16.56
CA ALA A 230 2.59 -5.50 15.22
C ALA A 230 2.74 -6.76 14.36
N LEU A 231 1.71 -7.04 13.58
CA LEU A 231 1.57 -8.22 12.74
C LEU A 231 1.24 -7.75 11.32
N TYR A 232 1.83 -8.40 10.35
CA TYR A 232 1.47 -8.25 8.96
C TYR A 232 0.73 -9.51 8.50
N SER A 233 -0.39 -9.35 7.81
CA SER A 233 -1.16 -10.48 7.28
C SER A 233 -1.66 -10.23 5.87
N VAL A 234 -1.56 -11.26 5.03
CA VAL A 234 -2.22 -11.34 3.72
C VAL A 234 -3.29 -12.42 3.81
N GLU A 235 -4.52 -12.06 3.50
CA GLU A 235 -5.67 -12.95 3.62
C GLU A 235 -6.52 -12.92 2.36
N ARG A 236 -7.07 -14.07 1.97
CA ARG A 236 -8.09 -14.17 0.93
C ARG A 236 -9.45 -14.43 1.56
N TRP A 237 -10.36 -13.47 1.41
CA TRP A 237 -11.75 -13.56 1.88
C TRP A 237 -12.68 -13.83 0.71
N SER A 238 -13.51 -14.87 0.83
CA SER A 238 -14.50 -15.22 -0.18
C SER A 238 -15.87 -14.73 0.26
N LEU A 239 -16.39 -13.71 -0.40
CA LEU A 239 -17.71 -13.13 -0.14
C LEU A 239 -18.70 -13.68 -1.16
N ARG A 240 -19.82 -14.24 -0.69
CA ARG A 240 -20.87 -14.81 -1.55
C ARG A 240 -22.20 -14.14 -1.30
N ARG A 241 -22.96 -13.89 -2.37
CA ARG A 241 -24.37 -13.48 -2.29
C ARG A 241 -25.21 -14.16 -3.36
N LYS A 242 -26.52 -14.17 -3.19
CA LYS A 242 -27.46 -14.58 -4.24
C LYS A 242 -27.37 -13.60 -5.42
N LYS A 243 -27.39 -14.10 -6.65
CA LYS A 243 -27.14 -13.29 -7.86
C LYS A 243 -28.23 -12.24 -8.14
N ASP A 244 -29.44 -12.48 -7.66
CA ASP A 244 -30.60 -11.58 -7.78
C ASP A 244 -30.83 -10.71 -6.54
N ALA A 245 -29.99 -10.82 -5.50
CA ALA A 245 -30.01 -9.93 -4.35
C ALA A 245 -29.75 -8.48 -4.79
N LYS A 246 -30.41 -7.54 -4.13
CA LYS A 246 -30.33 -6.11 -4.46
C LYS A 246 -29.35 -5.41 -3.52
N SER A 247 -28.33 -4.77 -4.09
CA SER A 247 -27.37 -3.99 -3.32
C SER A 247 -28.03 -2.88 -2.53
N ARG A 248 -27.53 -2.66 -1.31
CA ARG A 248 -27.90 -1.50 -0.49
C ARG A 248 -27.34 -0.21 -1.09
N ALA A 249 -28.05 0.88 -0.90
CA ALA A 249 -27.59 2.21 -1.25
C ALA A 249 -26.34 2.61 -0.42
N PRO A 250 -25.49 3.55 -0.91
CA PRO A 250 -24.21 3.87 -0.28
C PRO A 250 -24.30 4.26 1.20
N ASP A 251 -25.33 5.03 1.58
CA ASP A 251 -25.60 5.46 2.96
C ASP A 251 -25.88 4.27 3.89
N LYS A 252 -26.60 3.27 3.41
CA LYS A 252 -26.92 2.05 4.15
C LYS A 252 -25.81 1.03 4.13
N ALA A 253 -25.01 0.96 3.07
CA ALA A 253 -23.92 -0.01 2.93
C ALA A 253 -22.73 0.31 3.86
N ARG A 254 -22.51 1.61 4.15
CA ARG A 254 -21.46 2.09 5.07
C ARG A 254 -21.72 1.78 6.54
N VAL A 255 -22.96 1.45 6.90
CA VAL A 255 -23.33 1.05 8.25
C VAL A 255 -23.59 -0.46 8.24
N LEU A 256 -22.80 -1.21 9.01
CA LEU A 256 -23.00 -2.64 9.17
C LEU A 256 -24.20 -2.88 10.09
N GLY A 257 -25.29 -3.35 9.50
CA GLY A 257 -26.56 -3.63 10.15
C GLY A 257 -27.16 -4.91 9.60
N CYS A 258 -28.44 -5.16 9.89
CA CYS A 258 -29.17 -6.26 9.28
C CYS A 258 -29.16 -6.12 7.74
N PRO A 259 -28.67 -7.12 7.00
CA PRO A 259 -28.65 -7.11 5.53
C PRO A 259 -30.01 -6.82 4.88
N SER A 260 -31.10 -7.20 5.56
CA SER A 260 -32.46 -7.08 5.04
C SER A 260 -33.14 -5.75 5.40
N CYS A 261 -33.07 -5.31 6.67
CA CYS A 261 -33.81 -4.13 7.16
C CYS A 261 -32.95 -3.03 7.78
N SER A 262 -31.63 -3.20 7.83
CA SER A 262 -30.68 -2.24 8.41
C SER A 262 -30.79 -2.01 9.94
N ALA A 263 -31.56 -2.84 10.66
CA ALA A 263 -31.55 -2.84 12.14
C ALA A 263 -30.12 -3.10 12.69
N PRO A 264 -29.76 -2.60 13.89
CA PRO A 264 -28.43 -2.82 14.47
C PRO A 264 -28.06 -4.32 14.56
N LEU A 265 -26.78 -4.65 14.37
CA LEU A 265 -26.32 -6.05 14.32
C LEU A 265 -26.57 -6.83 15.61
N GLU A 266 -26.56 -6.16 16.76
CA GLU A 266 -26.88 -6.75 18.07
C GLU A 266 -28.30 -7.32 18.14
N GLN A 267 -29.15 -6.98 17.17
CA GLN A 267 -30.52 -7.44 17.06
C GLN A 267 -30.65 -8.70 16.20
N VAL A 268 -29.53 -9.21 15.67
CA VAL A 268 -29.50 -10.49 14.96
C VAL A 268 -28.91 -11.56 15.87
N LEU A 269 -29.66 -12.64 16.08
CA LEU A 269 -29.24 -13.78 16.88
C LEU A 269 -29.26 -15.04 16.03
N ALA A 270 -28.12 -15.73 15.97
CA ALA A 270 -27.95 -16.94 15.18
C ALA A 270 -28.46 -16.78 13.74
N GLY A 271 -28.12 -15.65 13.10
CA GLY A 271 -28.53 -15.34 11.73
C GLY A 271 -29.97 -14.80 11.57
N ARG A 272 -30.83 -14.85 12.60
CA ARG A 272 -32.21 -14.35 12.50
C ARG A 272 -32.39 -12.96 13.12
N CYS A 273 -32.91 -12.02 12.34
CA CYS A 273 -33.11 -10.63 12.80
C CYS A 273 -34.39 -10.49 13.64
N ARG A 274 -34.30 -9.88 14.82
CA ARG A 274 -35.47 -9.61 15.69
C ARG A 274 -36.48 -8.61 15.12
N TYR A 275 -36.08 -7.78 14.18
CA TYR A 275 -36.96 -6.75 13.60
C TYR A 275 -37.70 -7.27 12.37
N CYS A 276 -36.99 -7.75 11.35
CA CYS A 276 -37.61 -8.23 10.12
C CYS A 276 -37.88 -9.74 10.10
N GLN A 277 -37.43 -10.49 11.12
CA GLN A 277 -37.66 -11.93 11.28
C GLN A 277 -37.05 -12.84 10.20
N ASN A 278 -36.34 -12.28 9.23
CA ASN A 278 -35.61 -13.00 8.19
C ASN A 278 -34.36 -13.68 8.73
N ASP A 279 -34.00 -14.83 8.15
CA ASP A 279 -32.66 -15.40 8.25
C ASP A 279 -31.74 -14.66 7.26
N VAL A 280 -30.86 -13.84 7.81
CA VAL A 280 -29.98 -12.93 7.07
C VAL A 280 -28.56 -13.45 6.91
N SER A 281 -28.26 -14.66 7.39
CA SER A 281 -26.93 -15.29 7.32
C SER A 281 -26.65 -16.05 6.01
N THR A 282 -27.65 -16.14 5.13
CA THR A 282 -27.66 -17.04 3.96
C THR A 282 -27.03 -16.45 2.70
N GLY A 283 -26.78 -15.14 2.67
CA GLY A 283 -26.40 -14.41 1.46
C GLY A 283 -27.57 -14.04 0.55
N ALA A 284 -28.81 -14.24 1.01
CA ALA A 284 -30.02 -13.89 0.24
C ALA A 284 -30.25 -12.37 0.12
N PHE A 285 -29.71 -11.58 1.05
CA PHE A 285 -29.95 -10.13 1.12
C PHE A 285 -28.70 -9.29 0.86
N ASP A 286 -27.53 -9.80 1.21
CA ASP A 286 -26.24 -9.11 1.00
C ASP A 286 -25.09 -10.13 1.00
N TRP A 287 -23.86 -9.66 0.87
CA TRP A 287 -22.65 -10.47 0.89
C TRP A 287 -22.39 -11.11 2.26
N VAL A 288 -22.01 -12.39 2.24
CA VAL A 288 -21.59 -13.16 3.42
C VAL A 288 -20.19 -13.73 3.17
N VAL A 289 -19.29 -13.60 4.13
CA VAL A 289 -17.96 -14.23 4.08
C VAL A 289 -18.14 -15.72 4.32
N VAL A 290 -17.93 -16.52 3.27
CA VAL A 290 -18.11 -17.98 3.31
C VAL A 290 -16.80 -18.74 3.54
N ALA A 291 -15.66 -18.14 3.24
CA ALA A 291 -14.34 -18.73 3.48
C ALA A 291 -13.29 -17.64 3.71
N ILE A 292 -12.28 -17.98 4.53
CA ILE A 292 -11.10 -17.16 4.79
C ILE A 292 -9.87 -18.07 4.67
N GLU A 293 -8.91 -17.66 3.85
CA GLU A 293 -7.61 -18.30 3.70
C GLU A 293 -6.53 -17.32 4.17
N VAL A 294 -5.72 -17.71 5.15
CA VAL A 294 -4.57 -16.89 5.57
C VAL A 294 -3.38 -17.28 4.70
N LEU A 295 -2.99 -16.39 3.79
CA LEU A 295 -1.92 -16.62 2.83
C LEU A 295 -0.55 -16.31 3.45
N GLU A 296 -0.47 -15.26 4.25
CA GLU A 296 0.74 -14.84 4.95
C GLU A 296 0.36 -14.25 6.32
N ASN A 297 1.18 -14.50 7.34
CA ASN A 297 1.03 -13.92 8.66
C ASN A 297 2.38 -13.90 9.38
N GLU A 298 2.94 -12.71 9.56
CA GLU A 298 4.26 -12.50 10.16
C GLU A 298 4.17 -11.55 11.36
N ALA A 299 4.90 -11.86 12.44
CA ALA A 299 5.10 -10.96 13.59
C ALA A 299 6.11 -9.85 13.24
N ARG A 300 5.68 -8.98 12.32
CA ARG A 300 6.47 -7.88 11.79
C ARG A 300 5.62 -6.63 11.81
N GLY A 301 6.15 -5.58 12.45
CA GLY A 301 5.62 -4.23 12.29
C GLY A 301 6.08 -3.60 10.99
N PRO A 302 5.40 -2.52 10.56
CA PRO A 302 5.82 -1.79 9.37
C PRO A 302 7.26 -1.29 9.51
N MET A 303 8.10 -1.65 8.54
CA MET A 303 9.48 -1.19 8.50
C MET A 303 9.57 0.19 7.85
N LEU A 304 9.36 1.24 8.64
CA LEU A 304 9.32 2.62 8.16
C LEU A 304 10.68 3.20 7.70
N THR A 305 11.77 2.49 7.96
CA THR A 305 13.13 2.79 7.48
C THR A 305 13.57 1.84 6.36
N GLY A 306 12.70 0.89 5.96
CA GLY A 306 12.98 -0.07 4.91
C GLY A 306 13.17 0.60 3.55
N THR A 307 14.02 -0.03 2.73
CA THR A 307 14.34 0.45 1.39
C THR A 307 13.62 -0.43 0.37
N THR A 308 12.83 0.17 -0.52
CA THR A 308 12.15 -0.56 -1.61
C THR A 308 12.40 0.18 -2.91
N VAL A 309 12.94 -0.54 -3.90
CA VAL A 309 13.14 0.00 -5.24
C VAL A 309 11.79 0.07 -5.94
N GLU A 310 11.50 1.20 -6.56
CA GLU A 310 10.29 1.36 -7.37
C GLU A 310 10.26 0.36 -8.50
N GLN A 311 9.14 -0.33 -8.64
CA GLN A 311 8.86 -1.22 -9.75
C GLN A 311 7.78 -0.57 -10.60
N GLY A 312 7.93 -0.65 -11.92
CA GLY A 312 6.87 -0.21 -12.81
C GLY A 312 6.88 1.23 -13.27
N ASN A 313 7.78 2.08 -12.76
CA ASN A 313 7.97 3.45 -13.28
C ASN A 313 8.14 3.51 -14.80
N GLU A 314 8.78 2.50 -15.38
CA GLU A 314 9.01 2.38 -16.82
C GLU A 314 7.93 1.56 -17.57
N MET A 315 7.01 0.91 -16.84
CA MET A 315 5.90 0.20 -17.46
C MET A 315 4.98 1.19 -18.17
N PRO A 316 4.36 0.81 -19.30
CA PRO A 316 3.35 1.65 -19.94
C PRO A 316 2.13 1.79 -19.04
N THR A 317 1.45 2.93 -19.14
CA THR A 317 0.19 3.15 -18.42
C THR A 317 -0.86 2.13 -18.89
N VAL A 318 -1.54 1.50 -17.94
CA VAL A 318 -2.65 0.59 -18.24
C VAL A 318 -3.89 1.45 -18.50
N VAL A 319 -4.19 1.65 -19.78
CA VAL A 319 -5.28 2.52 -20.22
C VAL A 319 -6.50 1.71 -20.67
N ASP A 320 -7.69 2.02 -20.14
CA ASP A 320 -8.96 1.53 -20.68
C ASP A 320 -9.17 2.17 -22.07
N PRO A 321 -9.34 1.40 -23.16
CA PRO A 321 -9.52 1.94 -24.50
C PRO A 321 -10.70 2.92 -24.63
N ARG A 322 -11.71 2.83 -23.75
CA ARG A 322 -12.86 3.73 -23.72
C ARG A 322 -12.67 4.95 -22.80
N ALA A 323 -11.54 5.08 -22.11
CA ALA A 323 -11.32 6.14 -21.13
C ALA A 323 -11.55 7.53 -21.74
N ARG A 324 -11.01 7.80 -22.93
CA ARG A 324 -11.20 9.10 -23.60
C ARG A 324 -12.65 9.36 -23.98
N ALA A 325 -13.31 8.39 -24.61
CA ALA A 325 -14.72 8.51 -24.97
C ALA A 325 -15.62 8.77 -23.74
N ARG A 326 -15.30 8.14 -22.61
CA ARG A 326 -16.03 8.35 -21.35
C ARG A 326 -15.75 9.73 -20.72
N VAL A 327 -14.56 10.31 -20.90
CA VAL A 327 -14.33 11.73 -20.54
C VAL A 327 -15.25 12.65 -21.34
N ASP A 328 -15.43 12.37 -22.64
CA ASP A 328 -16.33 13.15 -23.49
C ASP A 328 -17.80 12.97 -23.07
N GLU A 329 -18.20 11.76 -22.63
CA GLU A 329 -19.52 11.50 -22.03
C GLU A 329 -19.74 12.30 -20.75
N LEU A 330 -18.76 12.33 -19.85
CA LEU A 330 -18.83 13.15 -18.63
C LEU A 330 -18.97 14.63 -18.96
N SER A 331 -18.23 15.12 -19.96
CA SER A 331 -18.28 16.52 -20.41
C SER A 331 -19.65 16.87 -21.03
N ARG A 332 -20.29 15.94 -21.75
CA ARG A 332 -21.66 16.13 -22.26
C ARG A 332 -22.70 16.14 -21.14
N LYS A 333 -22.55 15.27 -20.14
CA LYS A 333 -23.45 15.14 -18.99
C LYS A 333 -23.35 16.35 -18.04
N ASP A 334 -22.15 16.90 -17.90
CA ASP A 334 -21.83 18.03 -17.03
C ASP A 334 -20.98 19.05 -17.81
N PRO A 335 -21.61 20.02 -18.49
CA PRO A 335 -20.89 21.02 -19.30
C PRO A 335 -19.90 21.89 -18.52
N ALA A 336 -19.99 21.94 -17.18
CA ALA A 336 -19.04 22.64 -16.33
C ALA A 336 -17.79 21.78 -16.03
N PHE A 337 -17.86 20.46 -16.23
CA PHE A 337 -16.70 19.58 -16.12
C PHE A 337 -15.76 19.78 -17.31
N SER A 338 -14.47 19.85 -17.00
CA SER A 338 -13.41 19.78 -18.01
C SER A 338 -12.28 18.89 -17.49
N TYR A 339 -11.69 18.08 -18.37
CA TYR A 339 -10.56 17.24 -18.00
C TYR A 339 -9.34 18.05 -17.51
N PRO A 340 -8.97 19.20 -18.12
CA PRO A 340 -7.91 20.05 -17.57
C PRO A 340 -8.22 20.57 -16.15
N GLY A 341 -9.46 20.97 -15.87
CA GLY A 341 -9.87 21.37 -14.52
C GLY A 341 -9.77 20.23 -13.52
N PHE A 342 -10.14 19.01 -13.93
CA PHE A 342 -9.93 17.81 -13.12
C PHE A 342 -8.45 17.56 -12.84
N VAL A 343 -7.56 17.65 -13.83
CA VAL A 343 -6.12 17.51 -13.64
C VAL A 343 -5.58 18.57 -12.67
N ALA A 344 -6.04 19.82 -12.75
CA ALA A 344 -5.68 20.85 -11.79
C ALA A 344 -6.07 20.48 -10.35
N ARG A 345 -7.23 19.82 -10.17
CA ARG A 345 -7.64 19.28 -8.87
C ARG A 345 -6.74 18.13 -8.41
N VAL A 346 -6.38 17.19 -9.28
CA VAL A 346 -5.41 16.11 -8.97
C VAL A 346 -4.11 16.72 -8.46
N THR A 347 -3.55 17.68 -9.19
CA THR A 347 -2.31 18.38 -8.83
C THR A 347 -2.41 19.12 -7.49
N HIS A 348 -3.53 19.81 -7.24
CA HIS A 348 -3.77 20.48 -5.95
C HIS A 348 -3.82 19.49 -4.78
N VAL A 349 -4.54 18.37 -4.93
CA VAL A 349 -4.62 17.32 -3.91
C VAL A 349 -3.24 16.68 -3.69
N PHE A 350 -2.47 16.47 -4.75
CA PHE A 350 -1.09 15.96 -4.65
C PHE A 350 -0.22 16.87 -3.78
N TYR A 351 -0.12 18.16 -4.11
CA TYR A 351 0.75 19.07 -3.35
C TYR A 351 0.30 19.27 -1.90
N THR A 352 -1.02 19.33 -1.68
CA THR A 352 -1.58 19.39 -0.32
C THR A 352 -1.22 18.15 0.46
N PHE A 353 -1.29 16.96 -0.17
CA PHE A 353 -0.96 15.69 0.48
C PHE A 353 0.52 15.60 0.85
N GLN A 354 1.43 15.94 -0.07
CA GLN A 354 2.87 15.91 0.19
C GLN A 354 3.27 16.84 1.35
N THR A 355 2.66 18.03 1.40
CA THR A 355 2.87 18.99 2.48
C THR A 355 2.37 18.45 3.82
N ALA A 356 1.12 17.96 3.85
CA ALA A 356 0.47 17.42 5.04
C ALA A 356 1.20 16.18 5.59
N TRP A 357 1.62 15.29 4.68
CA TRP A 357 2.37 14.08 4.99
C TRP A 357 3.72 14.41 5.64
N SER A 358 4.51 15.28 5.00
CA SER A 358 5.81 15.73 5.52
C SER A 358 5.70 16.44 6.86
N ALA A 359 4.60 17.16 7.10
CA ALA A 359 4.31 17.81 8.37
C ALA A 359 3.81 16.84 9.46
N ARG A 360 3.44 15.60 9.11
CA ARG A 360 2.70 14.65 9.96
C ARG A 360 1.37 15.23 10.47
N ASP A 361 0.73 16.08 9.67
CA ASP A 361 -0.57 16.70 9.95
C ASP A 361 -1.49 16.56 8.74
N LEU A 362 -2.31 15.51 8.75
CA LEU A 362 -3.27 15.21 7.69
C LEU A 362 -4.61 15.94 7.85
N ALA A 363 -4.81 16.80 8.86
CA ALA A 363 -6.11 17.47 9.04
C ALA A 363 -6.52 18.27 7.80
N SER A 364 -5.55 18.92 7.15
CA SER A 364 -5.75 19.66 5.89
C SER A 364 -6.16 18.78 4.70
N MET A 365 -5.91 17.46 4.77
CA MET A 365 -6.28 16.50 3.74
C MET A 365 -7.69 15.97 3.87
N ARG A 366 -8.33 16.17 5.05
CA ARG A 366 -9.64 15.59 5.31
C ARG A 366 -10.67 15.89 4.22
N PRO A 367 -10.75 17.11 3.63
CA PRO A 367 -11.72 17.41 2.57
C PRO A 367 -11.51 16.70 1.24
N TYR A 368 -10.34 16.13 1.01
CA TYR A 368 -9.95 15.61 -0.30
C TYR A 368 -9.89 14.09 -0.35
N LEU A 369 -9.88 13.42 0.81
CA LEU A 369 -9.76 11.96 0.91
C LEU A 369 -11.09 11.32 1.31
N SER A 370 -11.38 10.14 0.75
CA SER A 370 -12.44 9.28 1.26
C SER A 370 -12.14 8.87 2.70
N ASP A 371 -13.17 8.45 3.44
CA ASP A 371 -13.01 8.07 4.85
C ASP A 371 -12.02 6.90 5.01
N ALA A 372 -12.13 5.90 4.12
CA ALA A 372 -11.23 4.75 4.06
C ALA A 372 -9.77 5.16 3.79
N LEU A 373 -9.53 5.98 2.76
CA LEU A 373 -8.18 6.41 2.43
C LEU A 373 -7.60 7.30 3.53
N PHE A 374 -8.40 8.20 4.10
CA PHE A 374 -7.98 9.05 5.21
C PHE A 374 -7.56 8.24 6.44
N ALA A 375 -8.31 7.19 6.79
CA ALA A 375 -7.96 6.29 7.88
C ALA A 375 -6.62 5.58 7.62
N THR A 376 -6.41 5.05 6.41
CA THR A 376 -5.14 4.44 6.00
C THR A 376 -3.97 5.41 6.12
N GLN A 377 -4.11 6.64 5.61
CA GLN A 377 -3.04 7.63 5.68
C GLN A 377 -2.76 8.10 7.11
N THR A 378 -3.80 8.23 7.93
CA THR A 378 -3.67 8.61 9.35
C THR A 378 -2.90 7.57 10.12
N PHE A 379 -3.20 6.28 9.94
CA PHE A 379 -2.45 5.20 10.58
C PHE A 379 -0.95 5.32 10.30
N TRP A 380 -0.57 5.51 9.03
CA TRP A 380 0.84 5.57 8.67
C TRP A 380 1.54 6.77 9.28
N VAL A 381 0.91 7.94 9.29
CA VAL A 381 1.43 9.13 9.97
C VAL A 381 1.56 8.88 11.47
N SER A 382 0.57 8.26 12.10
CA SER A 382 0.63 7.88 13.52
C SER A 382 1.76 6.89 13.80
N GLU A 383 2.04 5.97 12.88
CA GLU A 383 3.13 5.00 13.01
C GLU A 383 4.50 5.68 12.90
N TYR A 384 4.67 6.64 11.98
CA TYR A 384 5.85 7.50 11.95
C TYR A 384 6.03 8.25 13.28
N GLN A 385 4.96 8.86 13.81
CA GLN A 385 5.00 9.53 15.12
C GLN A 385 5.38 8.58 16.26
N ARG A 386 4.78 7.39 16.30
CA ARG A 386 5.02 6.36 17.34
C ARG A 386 6.47 5.87 17.32
N GLN A 387 7.03 5.67 16.13
CA GLN A 387 8.43 5.29 15.96
C GLN A 387 9.41 6.46 16.08
N ARG A 388 8.94 7.69 16.38
CA ARG A 388 9.75 8.91 16.44
C ARG A 388 10.52 9.16 15.14
N LEU A 389 9.82 8.93 14.02
CA LEU A 389 10.30 9.10 12.67
C LEU A 389 9.45 10.15 11.94
N ARG A 390 10.05 10.81 10.96
CA ARG A 390 9.35 11.71 10.05
C ARG A 390 9.81 11.46 8.62
N ASN A 391 8.92 10.92 7.79
CA ASN A 391 9.15 10.90 6.34
C ASN A 391 8.91 12.29 5.74
N VAL A 392 9.80 12.71 4.86
CA VAL A 392 9.81 14.03 4.23
C VAL A 392 9.90 13.85 2.72
N THR A 393 8.95 14.48 2.03
CA THR A 393 8.93 14.61 0.56
C THR A 393 9.29 16.04 0.18
N GLU A 394 10.60 16.32 0.13
CA GLU A 394 11.12 17.64 -0.19
C GLU A 394 11.13 17.83 -1.73
N ASN A 395 10.79 19.04 -2.19
CA ASN A 395 10.70 19.38 -3.61
C ASN A 395 9.82 18.42 -4.43
N ALA A 396 8.72 17.95 -3.82
CA ALA A 396 7.75 17.14 -4.53
C ALA A 396 7.20 17.90 -5.74
N ALA A 397 7.05 17.21 -6.88
CA ALA A 397 6.55 17.79 -8.12
C ALA A 397 5.76 16.77 -8.94
N VAL A 398 4.69 17.26 -9.59
CA VAL A 398 3.98 16.51 -10.62
C VAL A 398 4.65 16.77 -11.96
N ARG A 399 5.19 15.73 -12.60
CA ARG A 399 5.82 15.82 -13.92
C ARG A 399 4.82 15.65 -15.05
N HIS A 400 3.90 14.71 -14.88
CA HIS A 400 2.87 14.39 -15.86
C HIS A 400 1.68 13.70 -15.18
N VAL A 401 0.50 13.82 -15.78
CA VAL A 401 -0.71 13.09 -15.36
C VAL A 401 -1.32 12.47 -16.61
N GLU A 402 -1.43 11.15 -16.61
CA GLU A 402 -1.96 10.38 -17.73
C GLU A 402 -3.32 9.78 -17.38
N LEU A 403 -4.28 9.82 -18.31
CA LEU A 403 -5.58 9.19 -18.13
C LEU A 403 -5.44 7.66 -18.21
N ALA A 404 -5.79 6.96 -17.14
CA ALA A 404 -5.81 5.50 -17.14
C ALA A 404 -7.23 4.97 -17.41
N ARG A 405 -8.23 5.45 -16.67
CA ARG A 405 -9.57 4.88 -16.72
C ARG A 405 -10.64 5.89 -16.32
N VAL A 406 -11.83 5.72 -16.91
CA VAL A 406 -13.06 6.37 -16.45
C VAL A 406 -14.13 5.30 -16.29
N THR A 407 -14.86 5.33 -15.19
CA THR A 407 -16.01 4.44 -14.98
C THR A 407 -17.17 5.21 -14.38
N SER A 408 -18.38 4.79 -14.72
CA SER A 408 -19.59 5.22 -14.03
C SER A 408 -20.39 3.98 -13.66
N ASP A 409 -20.97 3.99 -12.47
CA ASP A 409 -21.95 3.01 -12.01
C ASP A 409 -23.26 3.71 -11.61
N ALA A 410 -24.10 3.06 -10.80
CA ALA A 410 -25.37 3.61 -10.36
C ALA A 410 -25.24 4.87 -9.49
N TYR A 411 -24.15 4.99 -8.72
CA TYR A 411 -24.00 6.01 -7.68
C TYR A 411 -22.82 6.94 -7.89
N PHE A 412 -21.78 6.51 -8.62
CA PHE A 412 -20.53 7.25 -8.73
C PHE A 412 -20.02 7.35 -10.18
N ASP A 413 -19.43 8.50 -10.49
CA ASP A 413 -18.45 8.64 -11.56
C ASP A 413 -17.04 8.55 -10.94
N ALA A 414 -16.13 7.84 -11.58
CA ALA A 414 -14.75 7.67 -11.13
C ALA A 414 -13.75 7.87 -12.28
N ILE A 415 -12.66 8.57 -11.98
CA ILE A 415 -11.55 8.78 -12.90
C ILE A 415 -10.27 8.30 -12.22
N THR A 416 -9.58 7.36 -12.87
CA THR A 416 -8.24 6.93 -12.48
C THR A 416 -7.23 7.57 -13.42
N VAL A 417 -6.22 8.21 -12.84
CA VAL A 417 -5.08 8.77 -13.56
C VAL A 417 -3.79 8.18 -13.01
N ARG A 418 -2.77 8.05 -13.86
CA ARG A 418 -1.42 7.77 -13.43
C ARG A 418 -0.68 9.08 -13.23
N VAL A 419 -0.24 9.34 -12.00
CA VAL A 419 0.52 10.53 -11.63
C VAL A 419 2.00 10.19 -11.68
N TYR A 420 2.76 10.92 -12.48
CA TYR A 420 4.21 10.84 -12.54
C TYR A 420 4.80 11.88 -11.59
N GLY A 421 5.32 11.41 -10.45
CA GLY A 421 5.87 12.24 -9.39
C GLY A 421 7.39 12.26 -9.37
N SER A 422 7.93 13.29 -8.74
CA SER A 422 9.32 13.31 -8.28
C SER A 422 9.45 14.00 -6.94
N SER A 423 10.29 13.51 -6.04
CA SER A 423 10.62 14.17 -4.77
C SER A 423 11.95 13.67 -4.21
N LEU A 424 12.63 14.49 -3.40
CA LEU A 424 13.59 13.98 -2.43
C LEU A 424 12.78 13.27 -1.34
N ASP A 425 13.03 11.99 -1.11
CA ASP A 425 12.23 11.16 -0.21
C ASP A 425 13.13 10.49 0.81
N TYR A 426 13.03 10.97 2.04
CA TYR A 426 13.87 10.52 3.13
C TYR A 426 13.14 10.55 4.47
N THR A 427 13.56 9.66 5.36
CA THR A 427 13.02 9.53 6.71
C THR A 427 14.05 10.04 7.70
N LEU A 428 13.63 10.99 8.54
CA LEU A 428 14.42 11.54 9.63
C LEU A 428 14.07 10.82 10.94
N SER A 429 15.06 10.61 11.79
CA SER A 429 14.82 10.33 13.21
C SER A 429 14.57 11.64 13.95
N ASP A 430 13.49 11.69 14.75
CA ASP A 430 13.22 12.84 15.61
C ASP A 430 14.26 12.98 16.73
N ASP A 431 14.92 11.89 17.13
CA ASP A 431 15.89 11.89 18.23
C ASP A 431 17.23 12.50 17.82
N THR A 432 17.69 12.22 16.60
CA THR A 432 19.01 12.63 16.12
C THR A 432 18.96 13.69 15.02
N GLY A 433 17.80 13.88 14.38
CA GLY A 433 17.66 14.70 13.17
C GLY A 433 18.38 14.11 11.95
N GLN A 434 18.94 12.90 12.05
CA GLN A 434 19.66 12.26 10.96
C GLN A 434 18.71 11.53 10.01
N VAL A 435 19.14 11.42 8.75
CA VAL A 435 18.48 10.57 7.75
C VAL A 435 18.73 9.11 8.13
N VAL A 436 17.66 8.36 8.37
CA VAL A 436 17.67 6.94 8.74
C VAL A 436 17.06 6.03 7.68
N GLY A 437 16.61 6.61 6.57
CA GLY A 437 16.13 5.89 5.38
C GLY A 437 15.89 6.88 4.25
N GLY A 438 15.92 6.41 3.01
CA GLY A 438 15.73 7.26 1.85
C GLY A 438 16.97 8.01 1.40
N ASP A 439 16.75 8.99 0.51
CA ASP A 439 17.81 9.80 -0.08
C ASP A 439 17.38 11.27 -0.11
N ARG A 440 18.22 12.12 0.48
CA ARG A 440 18.01 13.57 0.58
C ARG A 440 18.76 14.35 -0.50
N ALA A 441 19.64 13.71 -1.26
CA ALA A 441 20.45 14.35 -2.30
C ALA A 441 19.90 14.09 -3.69
N ASN A 442 19.40 12.88 -3.95
CA ASN A 442 18.90 12.50 -5.27
C ASN A 442 17.38 12.50 -5.30
N PRO A 443 16.73 13.19 -6.25
CA PRO A 443 15.29 13.10 -6.41
C PRO A 443 14.92 11.73 -6.95
N ARG A 444 13.95 11.10 -6.29
CA ARG A 444 13.31 9.87 -6.74
C ARG A 444 12.26 10.20 -7.79
N LEU A 445 12.18 9.39 -8.84
CA LEU A 445 11.03 9.34 -9.75
C LEU A 445 10.11 8.19 -9.34
N TYR A 446 8.80 8.41 -9.38
CA TYR A 446 7.81 7.39 -9.05
C TYR A 446 6.51 7.62 -9.83
N THR A 447 5.71 6.57 -9.96
CA THR A 447 4.37 6.64 -10.53
C THR A 447 3.35 5.98 -9.64
N GLU A 448 2.13 6.53 -9.63
CA GLU A 448 1.01 5.98 -8.85
C GLU A 448 -0.31 6.16 -9.60
N TYR A 449 -1.23 5.21 -9.48
CA TYR A 449 -2.59 5.32 -9.98
C TYR A 449 -3.50 5.90 -8.90
N TRP A 450 -3.99 7.11 -9.15
CA TRP A 450 -4.88 7.84 -8.25
C TRP A 450 -6.30 7.76 -8.80
N THR A 451 -7.21 7.17 -8.03
CA THR A 451 -8.64 7.10 -8.38
C THR A 451 -9.41 8.14 -7.59
N PHE A 452 -10.07 9.05 -8.31
CA PHE A 452 -10.99 10.03 -7.76
C PHE A 452 -12.43 9.61 -8.04
N VAL A 453 -13.32 9.85 -7.08
CA VAL A 453 -14.75 9.55 -7.19
C VAL A 453 -15.59 10.79 -6.90
N ARG A 454 -16.70 10.94 -7.61
CA ARG A 454 -17.78 11.86 -7.26
C ARG A 454 -19.12 11.15 -7.40
N ALA A 455 -20.15 11.63 -6.71
CA ALA A 455 -21.49 11.13 -6.91
C ALA A 455 -21.89 11.32 -8.38
N ARG A 456 -22.58 10.34 -8.96
CA ARG A 456 -22.98 10.33 -10.37
C ARG A 456 -23.82 11.56 -10.73
N GLU A 457 -24.64 12.04 -9.82
CA GLU A 457 -25.50 13.20 -10.07
C GLU A 457 -24.80 14.54 -9.77
N ALA A 458 -23.57 14.52 -9.24
CA ALA A 458 -22.80 15.73 -8.99
C ALA A 458 -22.38 16.40 -10.30
N LYS A 459 -22.52 17.73 -10.34
CA LYS A 459 -22.17 18.58 -11.48
C LYS A 459 -21.33 19.76 -11.02
N GLY A 460 -20.53 20.31 -11.92
CA GLY A 460 -19.71 21.49 -11.66
C GLY A 460 -18.25 21.30 -12.03
N ALA A 461 -17.55 22.42 -12.14
CA ALA A 461 -16.11 22.43 -12.33
C ALA A 461 -15.40 21.84 -11.11
N ALA A 462 -14.35 21.06 -11.35
CA ALA A 462 -13.50 20.55 -10.29
C ALA A 462 -12.81 21.74 -9.58
N ARG A 463 -12.90 21.79 -8.26
CA ARG A 463 -12.45 22.95 -7.48
C ARG A 463 -11.04 22.74 -6.90
N THR A 464 -10.30 23.84 -6.78
CA THR A 464 -9.01 23.90 -6.07
C THR A 464 -9.01 24.95 -4.95
N ASP A 465 -10.07 25.74 -4.86
CA ASP A 465 -10.23 26.75 -3.83
C ASP A 465 -10.59 26.12 -2.48
N ARG A 466 -10.24 26.82 -1.40
CA ARG A 466 -10.47 26.36 -0.02
C ARG A 466 -11.80 26.86 0.54
N THR A 467 -12.89 26.67 -0.21
CA THR A 467 -14.25 26.96 0.29
C THR A 467 -15.16 25.74 0.24
N CYS A 468 -16.13 25.68 1.15
CA CYS A 468 -17.12 24.62 1.20
C CYS A 468 -17.97 24.64 -0.07
N PRO A 469 -18.11 23.50 -0.77
CA PRO A 469 -18.80 23.49 -2.04
C PRO A 469 -20.32 23.64 -1.94
N ARG A 470 -20.88 23.57 -0.72
CA ARG A 470 -22.31 23.79 -0.46
C ARG A 470 -22.63 25.21 -0.02
N CYS A 471 -21.90 25.77 0.95
CA CYS A 471 -22.25 27.06 1.57
C CYS A 471 -21.27 28.21 1.28
N GLY A 472 -20.13 27.95 0.63
CA GLY A 472 -19.14 28.99 0.30
C GLY A 472 -18.28 29.49 1.48
N ALA A 473 -18.53 29.03 2.70
CA ALA A 473 -17.67 29.31 3.86
C ALA A 473 -16.25 28.73 3.66
N PRO A 474 -15.23 29.17 4.42
CA PRO A 474 -13.92 28.52 4.40
C PRO A 474 -14.02 27.00 4.58
N LEU A 475 -13.19 26.25 3.86
CA LEU A 475 -13.22 24.79 3.86
C LEU A 475 -12.63 24.24 5.17
N ALA A 476 -13.46 24.24 6.21
CA ALA A 476 -13.22 23.60 7.48
C ALA A 476 -14.20 22.43 7.63
N ILE A 477 -13.67 21.22 7.79
CA ILE A 477 -14.48 20.02 7.98
C ILE A 477 -14.00 19.22 9.18
N ASN A 478 -14.93 18.56 9.85
CA ASN A 478 -14.62 17.67 10.98
C ASN A 478 -14.13 16.29 10.49
N MET A 479 -13.75 15.44 11.44
CA MET A 479 -13.25 14.09 11.15
C MET A 479 -14.32 13.19 10.50
N ALA A 480 -15.60 13.48 10.71
CA ALA A 480 -16.71 12.81 10.02
C ALA A 480 -16.93 13.33 8.58
N GLY A 481 -16.03 14.17 8.06
CA GLY A 481 -16.10 14.67 6.69
C GLY A 481 -17.16 15.75 6.47
N LYS A 482 -17.76 16.27 7.55
CA LYS A 482 -18.82 17.28 7.49
C LYS A 482 -18.27 18.69 7.64
N CYS A 483 -18.78 19.61 6.84
CA CYS A 483 -18.49 21.03 6.97
C CYS A 483 -18.90 21.55 8.36
N THR A 484 -18.01 22.25 9.05
CA THR A 484 -18.28 22.82 10.38
C THR A 484 -19.29 23.97 10.36
N HIS A 485 -19.62 24.50 9.18
CA HIS A 485 -20.55 25.63 9.02
C HIS A 485 -21.95 25.20 8.58
N CYS A 486 -22.08 24.23 7.67
CA CYS A 486 -23.38 23.83 7.10
C CYS A 486 -23.67 22.33 7.18
N GLU A 487 -22.82 21.57 7.88
CA GLU A 487 -22.92 20.12 8.13
C GLU A 487 -22.98 19.21 6.88
N ALA A 488 -22.74 19.78 5.69
CA ALA A 488 -22.65 19.02 4.45
C ALA A 488 -21.55 17.97 4.53
N HIS A 489 -21.85 16.73 4.15
CA HIS A 489 -20.86 15.66 4.07
C HIS A 489 -19.99 15.84 2.81
N VAL A 490 -18.94 16.66 2.91
CA VAL A 490 -18.10 17.09 1.79
C VAL A 490 -17.34 15.92 1.17
N THR A 491 -16.87 14.98 1.98
CA THR A 491 -16.03 13.84 1.56
C THR A 491 -16.81 12.68 0.95
N SER A 492 -18.14 12.81 0.84
CA SER A 492 -19.01 11.81 0.20
C SER A 492 -18.90 11.77 -1.32
N GLY A 493 -18.22 12.76 -1.94
CA GLY A 493 -18.21 12.94 -3.39
C GLY A 493 -19.46 13.63 -3.94
N SER A 494 -20.42 14.00 -3.09
CA SER A 494 -21.69 14.63 -3.54
C SER A 494 -21.52 16.02 -4.17
N PHE A 495 -20.37 16.65 -3.98
CA PHE A 495 -20.12 18.03 -4.40
C PHE A 495 -18.94 18.19 -5.35
N ASP A 496 -17.94 17.31 -5.27
CA ASP A 496 -16.72 17.39 -6.06
C ASP A 496 -15.95 16.05 -6.00
N TRP A 497 -14.85 15.94 -6.74
CA TRP A 497 -14.00 14.76 -6.82
C TRP A 497 -13.20 14.53 -5.53
N VAL A 498 -13.36 13.37 -4.91
CA VAL A 498 -12.63 12.95 -3.71
C VAL A 498 -11.65 11.83 -4.09
N LEU A 499 -10.39 11.93 -3.66
CA LEU A 499 -9.41 10.87 -3.85
C LEU A 499 -9.82 9.68 -2.98
N SER A 500 -10.13 8.55 -3.62
CA SER A 500 -10.61 7.35 -2.92
C SER A 500 -9.56 6.27 -2.79
N ARG A 501 -8.57 6.24 -3.70
CA ARG A 501 -7.60 5.16 -3.77
C ARG A 501 -6.30 5.60 -4.44
N ILE A 502 -5.18 5.10 -3.92
CA ILE A 502 -3.83 5.24 -4.48
C ILE A 502 -3.29 3.81 -4.65
N GLU A 503 -2.90 3.44 -5.86
CA GLU A 503 -2.35 2.13 -6.20
C GLU A 503 -0.96 2.27 -6.83
N GLN A 504 -0.06 1.36 -6.49
CA GLN A 504 1.26 1.25 -7.12
C GLN A 504 1.16 0.55 -8.48
N ASP A 505 2.15 0.73 -9.35
CA ASP A 505 2.13 0.15 -10.71
C ASP A 505 2.09 -1.39 -10.71
N GLU A 506 2.74 -2.03 -9.75
CA GLU A 506 2.72 -3.49 -9.60
C GLU A 506 1.35 -4.04 -9.18
N VAL A 507 0.50 -3.21 -8.58
CA VAL A 507 -0.85 -3.58 -8.10
C VAL A 507 -1.93 -3.27 -9.15
N TYR A 508 -1.80 -2.14 -9.87
CA TYR A 508 -2.84 -1.70 -10.77
C TYR A 508 -2.99 -2.61 -12.01
N ALA A 509 -4.20 -3.12 -12.22
CA ALA A 509 -4.52 -4.09 -13.26
C ALA A 509 -5.64 -3.65 -14.24
N GLY A 510 -6.08 -2.39 -14.17
CA GLY A 510 -7.15 -1.84 -15.01
C GLY A 510 -8.47 -1.67 -14.27
#